data_AF-A0A2K8P671-F1
#
_entry.id   AF-A0A2K8P671-F1
#
_cell.length_a   1.000
_cell.length_b   1.000
_cell.length_c   1.000
_cell.angle_alpha   90.00
_cell.angle_beta   90.00
_cell.angle_gamma   90.00
#
_symmetry.space_group_name_H-M   'P 1'
#
loop_
_entity.id
_entity.type
_entity.pdbx_description
1 polymer ?
#
loop_
_entity_poly.entity_id
_entity_poly.type
_entity_poly.pdbx_seq_one_letter_code
_entity_poly.pdbx_strand_id
1 'polypeptide(L)'
;MEKRTSEWSKKNRTEEWNRTNSFKRISVKEKPLIQSEPIIESTVVKTNVAVISDTEIQTAEIKLTKKEKYEKDLVKQETEISRRESEIVIQSNFFKRSWLKICLSWFMFWNKKQFKFKHAFYIRTVNRRKDKTIKMAGDVWYRQIGSNISNYTVLIIMLIVMIFPFYWMLITSFKPYSEVDTGVMESLWPKHWTLQAYKDMFSYVNSSGAKDSIPFERFFFNSLFIALISTLVQLTVSVIGGFAIYNWRTKFNSLFMIIMFSIMMVPGEAMLLGRYWISVQMQWRDTLFALIVPFIGNVFTIYLMSNAFYGLNRDLKRAAKVDGLSSFQYFMKIALPAVSATILTSFIISFIESWNSVLWPITVIDNQTGQWRTIPMLLYSLMNVSGMTSEEFPIADPINVKMAASILAILPMIVVFIVFNKWIINGLTKRSVGGTKG
;
A
#
# COMPACT_ATOMS: atom_id res chain seq x y z
N MET A 1 -28.33 61.43 27.26
CA MET A 1 -27.84 61.20 28.64
C MET A 1 -28.20 59.76 28.96
N GLU A 2 -27.34 58.79 29.19
CA GLU A 2 -25.93 58.75 29.55
C GLU A 2 -25.37 57.41 29.01
N LYS A 3 -24.14 57.43 28.49
CA LYS A 3 -23.36 56.25 28.08
C LYS A 3 -23.00 55.41 29.32
N ARG A 4 -23.15 54.09 29.28
CA ARG A 4 -22.49 53.02 30.10
C ARG A 4 -23.32 51.72 29.96
N THR A 5 -22.85 50.52 29.62
CA THR A 5 -21.53 49.88 29.46
C THR A 5 -21.67 48.62 28.59
N SER A 6 -21.22 48.64 27.32
CA SER A 6 -21.05 47.44 26.47
C SER A 6 -19.68 46.75 26.64
N GLU A 7 -18.90 47.16 27.65
CA GLU A 7 -17.59 46.57 27.97
C GLU A 7 -17.63 45.41 28.99
N TRP A 8 -18.78 45.16 29.64
CA TRP A 8 -18.90 44.19 30.75
C TRP A 8 -18.80 42.71 30.32
N SER A 9 -19.07 42.37 29.05
CA SER A 9 -19.08 40.97 28.58
C SER A 9 -17.75 40.46 28.01
N LYS A 10 -16.90 41.35 27.46
CA LYS A 10 -15.60 40.94 26.90
C LYS A 10 -14.50 41.07 27.95
N LYS A 11 -14.48 42.18 28.70
CA LYS A 11 -13.45 42.46 29.70
C LYS A 11 -13.48 41.46 30.86
N ASN A 12 -14.66 41.09 31.37
CA ASN A 12 -14.76 40.07 32.42
C ASN A 12 -14.36 38.66 31.95
N ARG A 13 -14.60 38.28 30.69
CA ARG A 13 -14.18 36.96 30.17
C ARG A 13 -12.67 36.85 29.96
N THR A 14 -12.00 37.92 29.54
CA THR A 14 -10.54 37.96 29.47
C THR A 14 -9.89 38.20 30.84
N GLU A 15 -10.49 38.99 31.73
CA GLU A 15 -9.98 39.20 33.09
C GLU A 15 -10.16 37.96 33.98
N GLU A 16 -11.25 37.22 33.86
CA GLU A 16 -11.48 35.96 34.57
C GLU A 16 -10.56 34.85 34.04
N TRP A 17 -10.29 34.83 32.73
CA TRP A 17 -9.29 33.94 32.09
C TRP A 17 -7.84 34.32 32.41
N ASN A 18 -7.52 35.62 32.55
CA ASN A 18 -6.20 36.10 32.95
C ASN A 18 -5.97 35.98 34.47
N ARG A 19 -7.00 36.09 35.31
CA ARG A 19 -6.94 35.79 36.76
C ARG A 19 -6.73 34.30 37.03
N THR A 20 -7.31 33.43 36.21
CA THR A 20 -7.07 31.98 36.31
C THR A 20 -5.74 31.52 35.72
N ASN A 21 -5.04 32.36 34.94
CA ASN A 21 -3.76 32.03 34.29
C ASN A 21 -2.63 33.04 34.54
N SER A 22 -2.66 33.79 35.63
CA SER A 22 -1.61 34.78 35.91
C SER A 22 -0.31 34.12 36.35
N PHE A 23 0.61 33.85 35.42
CA PHE A 23 2.05 34.14 35.61
C PHE A 23 2.76 34.44 34.28
N LYS A 24 3.19 35.71 34.16
CA LYS A 24 4.13 36.37 33.22
C LYS A 24 3.90 36.27 31.70
N ARG A 25 3.38 37.36 31.11
CA ARG A 25 3.87 37.89 29.83
C ARG A 25 4.06 39.40 29.90
N ILE A 26 5.24 39.82 29.43
CA ILE A 26 5.71 41.20 29.30
C ILE A 26 4.94 41.89 28.17
N SER A 27 4.69 43.18 28.36
CA SER A 27 3.85 44.09 27.58
C SER A 27 4.39 44.40 26.18
N VAL A 28 3.50 44.53 25.20
CA VAL A 28 3.70 45.39 24.03
C VAL A 28 2.38 46.11 23.70
N LYS A 29 2.48 47.42 23.45
CA LYS A 29 1.43 48.43 23.29
C LYS A 29 0.50 48.21 22.08
N GLU A 30 -0.79 48.53 22.25
CA GLU A 30 -1.74 48.78 21.14
C GLU A 30 -2.06 50.29 21.01
N LYS A 31 -2.33 50.73 19.77
CA LYS A 31 -2.96 52.03 19.42
C LYS A 31 -4.16 51.78 18.48
N PRO A 32 -5.20 52.63 18.48
CA PRO A 32 -6.58 52.26 18.08
C PRO A 32 -7.08 52.92 16.78
N LEU A 33 -8.21 52.44 16.22
CA LEU A 33 -9.13 53.14 15.29
C LEU A 33 -10.52 52.43 15.35
N ILE A 34 -11.55 53.01 15.96
CA ILE A 34 -12.61 53.91 15.44
C ILE A 34 -13.69 53.23 14.55
N GLN A 35 -14.87 53.07 15.18
CA GLN A 35 -16.28 53.25 14.76
C GLN A 35 -16.76 52.98 13.33
N SER A 36 -17.82 52.16 13.22
CA SER A 36 -19.17 52.57 12.77
C SER A 36 -20.19 51.42 12.87
N GLU A 37 -21.36 51.69 13.46
CA GLU A 37 -22.60 50.88 13.32
C GLU A 37 -23.41 51.40 12.11
N PRO A 38 -24.42 50.64 11.61
CA PRO A 38 -25.79 50.92 12.07
C PRO A 38 -26.73 49.69 12.26
N ILE A 39 -27.41 49.67 13.41
CA ILE A 39 -28.88 49.60 13.66
C ILE A 39 -29.75 48.75 12.70
N ILE A 40 -30.52 47.78 13.25
CA ILE A 40 -32.00 47.72 13.21
C ILE A 40 -32.54 46.53 14.05
N GLU A 41 -33.39 46.93 15.01
CA GLU A 41 -34.54 46.31 15.66
C GLU A 41 -34.46 45.02 16.51
N SER A 42 -34.72 45.28 17.79
CA SER A 42 -35.07 44.35 18.85
C SER A 42 -36.47 43.76 18.68
N THR A 43 -36.56 42.43 18.65
CA THR A 43 -37.72 41.72 19.19
C THR A 43 -37.33 41.10 20.51
N VAL A 44 -37.85 41.70 21.59
CA VAL A 44 -37.78 41.17 22.96
C VAL A 44 -38.66 39.92 23.01
N VAL A 45 -38.06 38.75 22.79
CA VAL A 45 -38.65 37.49 23.25
C VAL A 45 -38.22 37.32 24.69
N LYS A 46 -39.22 37.42 25.57
CA LYS A 46 -39.16 37.20 27.01
C LYS A 46 -38.20 36.06 27.35
N THR A 47 -37.20 36.36 28.18
CA THR A 47 -36.39 35.40 28.90
C THR A 47 -37.27 34.43 29.66
N ASN A 48 -37.50 33.24 29.09
CA ASN A 48 -37.70 32.07 29.92
C ASN A 48 -36.32 31.72 30.46
N VAL A 49 -36.09 32.08 31.72
CA VAL A 49 -35.01 31.52 32.53
C VAL A 49 -35.22 30.00 32.47
N ALA A 50 -34.47 29.33 31.61
CA ALA A 50 -34.53 27.89 31.47
C ALA A 50 -34.21 27.32 32.85
N VAL A 51 -35.19 26.66 33.47
CA VAL A 51 -34.99 25.83 34.64
C VAL A 51 -33.94 24.82 34.21
N ILE A 52 -32.70 25.04 34.65
CA ILE A 52 -31.59 24.13 34.37
C ILE A 52 -32.04 22.80 34.96
N SER A 53 -32.30 21.82 34.11
CA SER A 53 -32.79 20.53 34.58
C SER A 53 -31.76 19.95 35.55
N ASP A 54 -32.19 19.29 36.62
CA ASP A 54 -31.28 18.66 37.59
C ASP A 54 -30.27 17.72 36.91
N THR A 55 -30.62 17.17 35.75
CA THR A 55 -29.73 16.35 34.92
C THR A 55 -28.56 17.13 34.30
N GLU A 56 -28.76 18.40 33.93
CA GLU A 56 -27.70 19.26 33.40
C GLU A 56 -26.75 19.72 34.51
N ILE A 57 -27.27 19.99 35.71
CA ILE A 57 -26.48 20.31 36.90
C ILE A 57 -25.64 19.09 37.30
N GLN A 58 -26.26 17.92 37.43
CA GLN A 58 -25.55 16.66 37.75
C GLN A 58 -24.47 16.34 36.70
N THR A 59 -24.74 16.53 35.41
CA THR A 59 -23.71 16.29 34.38
C THR A 59 -22.61 17.35 34.38
N ALA A 60 -22.87 18.59 34.82
CA ALA A 60 -21.86 19.62 35.00
C ALA A 60 -20.97 19.32 36.22
N GLU A 61 -21.58 18.91 37.34
CA GLU A 61 -20.88 18.47 38.55
C GLU A 61 -19.96 17.28 38.26
N ILE A 62 -20.48 16.22 37.63
CA ILE A 62 -19.67 15.04 37.24
C ILE A 62 -18.45 15.43 36.37
N LYS A 63 -18.57 16.47 35.54
CA LYS A 63 -17.45 16.96 34.70
C LYS A 63 -16.42 17.73 35.53
N LEU A 64 -16.87 18.60 36.43
CA LEU A 64 -15.99 19.33 37.35
C LEU A 64 -15.22 18.34 38.22
N THR A 65 -15.89 17.32 38.77
CA THR A 65 -15.24 16.25 39.55
C THR A 65 -14.18 15.49 38.74
N LYS A 66 -14.41 15.21 37.45
CA LYS A 66 -13.42 14.55 36.59
C LYS A 66 -12.21 15.43 36.30
N LYS A 67 -12.41 16.74 36.10
CA LYS A 67 -11.31 17.71 35.90
C LYS A 67 -10.48 17.85 37.18
N GLU A 68 -11.12 18.04 38.32
CA GLU A 68 -10.44 18.14 39.61
C GLU A 68 -9.66 16.86 39.95
N LYS A 69 -10.21 15.68 39.63
CA LYS A 69 -9.51 14.41 39.79
C LYS A 69 -8.26 14.32 38.92
N TYR A 70 -8.35 14.76 37.66
CA TYR A 70 -7.19 14.82 36.76
C TYR A 70 -6.09 15.77 37.28
N GLU A 71 -6.47 16.97 37.75
CA GLU A 71 -5.53 17.96 38.30
C GLU A 71 -4.87 17.46 39.59
N LYS A 72 -5.63 16.84 40.50
CA LYS A 72 -5.10 16.21 41.72
C LYS A 72 -4.10 15.10 41.39
N ASP A 73 -4.42 14.23 40.43
CA ASP A 73 -3.51 13.14 40.04
C ASP A 73 -2.23 13.68 39.35
N LEU A 74 -2.32 14.80 38.60
CA LEU A 74 -1.14 15.49 38.03
C LEU A 74 -0.22 16.03 39.14
N VAL A 75 -0.77 16.78 40.08
CA VAL A 75 0.01 17.37 41.19
C VAL A 75 0.67 16.27 42.02
N LYS A 76 -0.05 15.16 42.28
CA LYS A 76 0.51 14.00 42.97
C LYS A 76 1.68 13.37 42.20
N GLN A 77 1.58 13.31 40.88
CA GLN A 77 2.67 12.78 40.04
C GLN A 77 3.89 13.72 40.03
N GLU A 78 3.68 15.03 39.94
CA GLU A 78 4.75 16.03 39.96
C GLU A 78 5.49 16.05 41.30
N THR A 79 4.77 16.00 42.41
CA THR A 79 5.35 15.93 43.76
C THR A 79 6.19 14.68 43.99
N GLU A 80 5.75 13.51 43.49
CA GLU A 80 6.53 12.27 43.59
C GLU A 80 7.82 12.32 42.75
N ILE A 81 7.77 12.95 41.57
CA ILE A 81 8.95 13.18 40.72
C ILE A 81 9.95 14.09 41.44
N SER A 82 9.51 15.24 41.94
CA SER A 82 10.38 16.18 42.66
C SER A 82 11.00 15.57 43.91
N ARG A 83 10.26 14.72 44.65
CA ARG A 83 10.80 13.97 45.79
C ARG A 83 11.95 13.05 45.37
N ARG A 84 11.76 12.23 44.34
CA ARG A 84 12.80 11.30 43.85
C ARG A 84 14.00 12.03 43.24
N GLU A 85 13.79 13.15 42.57
CA GLU A 85 14.88 14.00 42.09
C GLU A 85 15.73 14.55 43.25
N SER A 86 15.09 14.98 44.34
CA SER A 86 15.80 15.47 45.53
C SER A 86 16.61 14.35 46.23
N GLU A 87 16.08 13.13 46.30
CA GLU A 87 16.79 11.95 46.87
C GLU A 87 18.06 11.60 46.07
N ILE A 88 18.02 11.72 44.73
CA ILE A 88 19.18 11.44 43.85
C ILE A 88 20.34 12.43 44.07
N VAL A 89 20.02 13.69 44.38
CA VAL A 89 21.01 14.76 44.60
C VAL A 89 21.78 14.56 45.91
N ILE A 90 21.15 13.98 46.94
CA ILE A 90 21.71 13.89 48.29
C ILE A 90 22.70 12.72 48.47
N GLN A 91 22.67 11.69 47.61
CA GLN A 91 23.31 10.39 47.92
C GLN A 91 24.39 9.84 46.95
N SER A 92 24.88 10.55 45.92
CA SER A 92 25.63 9.85 44.85
C SER A 92 26.85 10.54 44.21
N ASN A 93 27.91 9.74 43.99
CA ASN A 93 29.05 10.02 43.08
C ASN A 93 28.60 10.12 41.61
N PHE A 94 29.39 10.79 40.76
CA PHE A 94 29.05 11.16 39.36
C PHE A 94 28.43 10.03 38.51
N PHE A 95 28.99 8.82 38.54
CA PHE A 95 28.47 7.68 37.78
C PHE A 95 27.11 7.20 38.28
N LYS A 96 26.93 7.11 39.60
CA LYS A 96 25.68 6.67 40.22
C LYS A 96 24.57 7.71 40.01
N ARG A 97 24.91 9.01 40.02
CA ARG A 97 24.01 10.11 39.66
C ARG A 97 23.53 10.03 38.21
N SER A 98 24.43 9.73 37.28
CA SER A 98 24.11 9.63 35.85
C SER A 98 23.20 8.43 35.56
N TRP A 99 23.49 7.28 36.16
CA TRP A 99 22.64 6.08 36.03
C TRP A 99 21.25 6.28 36.64
N LEU A 100 21.15 6.86 37.84
CA LEU A 100 19.86 7.16 38.48
C LEU A 100 19.02 8.16 37.68
N LYS A 101 19.64 9.15 37.02
CA LYS A 101 18.94 10.07 36.10
C LYS A 101 18.36 9.35 34.89
N ILE A 102 19.06 8.36 34.34
CA ILE A 102 18.55 7.54 33.23
C ILE A 102 17.36 6.69 33.69
N CYS A 103 17.47 6.03 34.85
CA CYS A 103 16.36 5.27 35.43
C CYS A 103 15.14 6.14 35.74
N LEU A 104 15.35 7.35 36.28
CA LEU A 104 14.28 8.32 36.54
C LEU A 104 13.63 8.79 35.23
N SER A 105 14.42 9.10 34.20
CA SER A 105 13.91 9.49 32.87
C SER A 105 13.04 8.38 32.25
N TRP A 106 13.50 7.13 32.35
CA TRP A 106 12.78 5.97 31.86
C TRP A 106 11.49 5.70 32.65
N PHE A 107 11.55 5.81 33.99
CA PHE A 107 10.39 5.73 34.87
C PHE A 107 9.38 6.85 34.56
N MET A 108 9.84 8.08 34.36
CA MET A 108 8.99 9.21 33.98
C MET A 108 8.29 8.96 32.64
N PHE A 109 9.01 8.44 31.64
CA PHE A 109 8.43 8.11 30.35
C PHE A 109 7.29 7.09 30.49
N TRP A 110 7.51 6.02 31.25
CA TRP A 110 6.52 4.96 31.44
C TRP A 110 5.33 5.40 32.28
N ASN A 111 5.57 6.15 33.35
CA ASN A 111 4.52 6.68 34.23
C ASN A 111 3.67 7.74 33.52
N LYS A 112 4.27 8.60 32.68
CA LYS A 112 3.54 9.56 31.82
C LYS A 112 2.63 8.85 30.81
N LYS A 113 3.07 7.69 30.28
CA LYS A 113 2.26 6.85 29.38
C LYS A 113 1.07 6.22 30.12
N GLN A 114 1.30 5.67 31.32
CA GLN A 114 0.23 5.12 32.16
C GLN A 114 -0.79 6.20 32.60
N PHE A 115 -0.31 7.38 33.00
CA PHE A 115 -1.16 8.51 33.37
C PHE A 115 -2.08 8.95 32.22
N LYS A 116 -1.50 9.11 31.02
CA LYS A 116 -2.27 9.40 29.80
C LYS A 116 -3.28 8.30 29.49
N PHE A 117 -2.98 7.04 29.79
CA PHE A 117 -3.88 5.92 29.58
C PHE A 117 -5.06 5.94 30.56
N LYS A 118 -4.81 6.16 31.86
CA LYS A 118 -5.86 6.29 32.89
C LYS A 118 -6.84 7.43 32.59
N HIS A 119 -6.32 8.53 32.05
CA HIS A 119 -7.12 9.72 31.69
C HIS A 119 -7.43 9.82 30.19
N ALA A 120 -7.24 8.74 29.42
CA ALA A 120 -7.36 8.76 27.96
C ALA A 120 -8.75 9.20 27.50
N PHE A 121 -9.80 8.78 28.20
CA PHE A 121 -11.17 9.16 27.87
C PHE A 121 -11.41 10.66 28.07
N TYR A 122 -10.97 11.22 29.20
CA TYR A 122 -11.06 12.66 29.49
C TYR A 122 -10.26 13.48 28.47
N ILE A 123 -8.99 13.13 28.25
CA ILE A 123 -8.11 13.80 27.27
C ILE A 123 -8.71 13.76 25.86
N ARG A 124 -9.27 12.61 25.44
CA ARG A 124 -9.91 12.45 24.13
C ARG A 124 -11.17 13.31 24.00
N THR A 125 -11.97 13.44 25.07
CA THR A 125 -13.15 14.32 25.06
C THR A 125 -12.78 15.81 24.98
N VAL A 126 -11.75 16.23 25.71
CA VAL A 126 -11.24 17.61 25.68
C VAL A 126 -10.66 17.94 24.30
N ASN A 127 -9.81 17.07 23.75
CA ASN A 127 -9.21 17.26 22.43
C ASN A 127 -10.26 17.31 21.32
N ARG A 128 -11.26 16.42 21.33
CA ARG A 128 -12.38 16.45 20.37
C ARG A 128 -13.14 17.77 20.40
N ARG A 129 -13.35 18.34 21.59
CA ARG A 129 -14.05 19.64 21.73
C ARG A 129 -13.18 20.78 21.26
N LYS A 130 -11.90 20.79 21.64
CA LYS A 130 -10.91 21.76 21.15
C LYS A 130 -10.83 21.75 19.63
N ASP A 131 -10.76 20.58 19.02
CA ASP A 131 -10.75 20.44 17.55
C ASP A 131 -12.07 20.89 16.92
N LYS A 132 -13.21 20.66 17.58
CA LYS A 132 -14.53 21.09 17.10
C LYS A 132 -14.67 22.62 17.19
N THR A 133 -14.23 23.25 18.27
CA THR A 133 -14.23 24.72 18.43
C THR A 133 -13.24 25.38 17.49
N ILE A 134 -12.06 24.80 17.26
CA ILE A 134 -11.07 25.32 16.30
C ILE A 134 -11.59 25.16 14.86
N LYS A 135 -12.26 24.04 14.53
CA LYS A 135 -12.92 23.86 13.22
C LYS A 135 -14.06 24.86 13.01
N MET A 136 -14.83 25.17 14.06
CA MET A 136 -15.90 26.19 14.02
C MET A 136 -15.36 27.61 13.89
N ALA A 137 -14.11 27.87 14.31
CA ALA A 137 -13.45 29.17 14.22
C ALA A 137 -12.73 29.41 12.86
N GLY A 138 -12.73 28.46 11.93
CA GLY A 138 -12.08 28.61 10.61
C GLY A 138 -10.55 28.43 10.60
N ASP A 139 -9.90 28.35 11.76
CA ASP A 139 -8.43 28.32 11.95
C ASP A 139 -7.74 26.99 11.58
N VAL A 140 -8.33 26.12 10.74
CA VAL A 140 -7.73 24.81 10.37
C VAL A 140 -7.32 24.74 8.90
N TRP A 141 -7.75 25.69 8.06
CA TRP A 141 -7.50 25.61 6.62
C TRP A 141 -5.99 25.59 6.29
N TYR A 142 -5.16 26.37 7.01
CA TYR A 142 -3.70 26.36 6.82
C TYR A 142 -3.00 25.08 7.32
N ARG A 143 -3.56 24.36 8.29
CA ARG A 143 -3.04 23.04 8.71
C ARG A 143 -3.42 21.95 7.70
N GLN A 144 -4.62 22.05 7.12
CA GLN A 144 -5.07 21.14 6.08
C GLN A 144 -4.27 21.36 4.78
N ILE A 145 -3.98 22.61 4.40
CA ILE A 145 -3.16 22.93 3.22
C ILE A 145 -1.72 22.45 3.42
N GLY A 146 -1.12 22.68 4.61
CA GLY A 146 0.23 22.21 4.93
C GLY A 146 0.35 20.68 4.93
N SER A 147 -0.66 19.97 5.47
CA SER A 147 -0.71 18.51 5.42
C SER A 147 -0.84 18.00 3.99
N ASN A 148 -1.66 18.64 3.16
CA ASN A 148 -1.84 18.24 1.76
C ASN A 148 -0.56 18.49 0.95
N ILE A 149 0.10 19.64 1.12
CA ILE A 149 1.37 19.96 0.45
C ILE A 149 2.44 18.94 0.84
N SER A 150 2.59 18.65 2.14
CA SER A 150 3.52 17.61 2.61
C SER A 150 3.24 16.26 1.97
N ASN A 151 1.97 15.83 1.95
CA ASN A 151 1.57 14.56 1.33
C ASN A 151 1.91 14.54 -0.17
N TYR A 152 1.58 15.59 -0.92
CA TYR A 152 1.90 15.67 -2.34
C TYR A 152 3.40 15.68 -2.60
N THR A 153 4.18 16.42 -1.81
CA THR A 153 5.64 16.43 -1.91
C THR A 153 6.23 15.04 -1.70
N VAL A 154 5.79 14.33 -0.67
CA VAL A 154 6.24 12.94 -0.41
C VAL A 154 5.86 12.02 -1.57
N LEU A 155 4.63 12.13 -2.09
CA LEU A 155 4.18 11.34 -3.23
C LEU A 155 4.99 11.62 -4.50
N ILE A 156 5.33 12.89 -4.78
CA ILE A 156 6.16 13.28 -5.93
C ILE A 156 7.58 12.75 -5.78
N ILE A 157 8.19 12.85 -4.60
CA ILE A 157 9.52 12.29 -4.35
C ILE A 157 9.51 10.78 -4.55
N MET A 158 8.51 10.07 -4.00
CA MET A 158 8.36 8.63 -4.21
C MET A 158 8.18 8.29 -5.70
N LEU A 159 7.40 9.08 -6.44
CA LEU A 159 7.21 8.92 -7.87
C LEU A 159 8.53 9.05 -8.64
N ILE A 160 9.32 10.09 -8.34
CA ILE A 160 10.62 10.32 -8.99
C ILE A 160 11.56 9.15 -8.72
N VAL A 161 11.69 8.72 -7.46
CA VAL A 161 12.54 7.58 -7.07
C VAL A 161 12.11 6.30 -7.77
N MET A 162 10.80 6.06 -7.92
CA MET A 162 10.26 4.89 -8.58
C MET A 162 10.44 4.90 -10.11
N ILE A 163 10.31 6.05 -10.75
CA ILE A 163 10.44 6.21 -12.22
C ILE A 163 11.92 6.22 -12.64
N PHE A 164 12.82 6.69 -11.78
CA PHE A 164 14.24 6.84 -12.09
C PHE A 164 14.90 5.61 -12.75
N PRO A 165 14.76 4.36 -12.26
CA PRO A 165 15.35 3.20 -12.92
C PRO A 165 14.79 2.94 -14.32
N PHE A 166 13.50 3.20 -14.56
CA PHE A 166 12.89 3.06 -15.88
C PHE A 166 13.35 4.16 -16.83
N TYR A 167 13.50 5.39 -16.31
CA TYR A 167 14.11 6.49 -17.04
C TYR A 167 15.54 6.15 -17.46
N TRP A 168 16.35 5.64 -16.53
CA TRP A 168 17.73 5.26 -16.79
C TRP A 168 17.82 4.14 -17.84
N MET A 169 17.02 3.09 -17.68
CA MET A 169 16.91 1.99 -18.63
C MET A 169 16.54 2.51 -20.03
N LEU A 170 15.55 3.40 -20.13
CA LEU A 170 15.13 3.99 -21.39
C LEU A 170 16.26 4.80 -22.02
N ILE A 171 16.88 5.72 -21.29
CA ILE A 171 17.93 6.59 -21.82
C ILE A 171 19.17 5.79 -22.23
N THR A 172 19.62 4.83 -21.42
CA THR A 172 20.81 4.02 -21.72
C THR A 172 20.62 3.12 -22.94
N SER A 173 19.38 2.72 -23.26
CA SER A 173 19.10 1.97 -24.51
C SER A 173 19.33 2.76 -25.80
N PHE A 174 19.31 4.11 -25.74
CA PHE A 174 19.55 4.98 -26.89
C PHE A 174 21.00 5.50 -26.98
N LYS A 175 21.84 5.20 -25.98
CA LYS A 175 23.24 5.64 -25.97
C LYS A 175 24.12 4.74 -26.85
N PRO A 176 25.11 5.31 -27.58
CA PRO A 176 26.14 4.52 -28.24
C PRO A 176 27.05 3.84 -27.20
N TYR A 177 27.68 2.71 -27.57
CA TYR A 177 28.55 1.94 -26.68
C TYR A 177 29.65 2.77 -26.01
N SER A 178 30.24 3.72 -26.76
CA SER A 178 31.29 4.63 -26.29
C SER A 178 30.87 5.55 -25.14
N GLU A 179 29.57 5.72 -24.88
CA GLU A 179 29.06 6.54 -23.77
C GLU A 179 28.73 5.71 -22.52
N VAL A 180 28.76 4.38 -22.62
CA VAL A 180 28.26 3.49 -21.57
C VAL A 180 29.37 2.65 -20.93
N ASP A 181 30.38 2.22 -21.70
CA ASP A 181 31.44 1.30 -21.24
C ASP A 181 32.77 1.99 -20.86
N THR A 182 32.74 3.26 -20.45
CA THR A 182 33.99 4.04 -20.24
C THR A 182 34.48 4.11 -18.79
N GLY A 183 33.80 3.51 -17.82
CA GLY A 183 34.20 3.62 -16.39
C GLY A 183 34.13 5.05 -15.80
N VAL A 184 33.58 6.00 -16.56
CA VAL A 184 33.30 7.38 -16.15
C VAL A 184 31.83 7.44 -15.70
N MET A 185 31.49 8.34 -14.78
CA MET A 185 30.09 8.57 -14.39
C MET A 185 29.21 8.74 -15.62
N GLU A 186 28.32 7.78 -15.84
CA GLU A 186 27.37 7.80 -16.93
C GLU A 186 26.54 9.09 -16.88
N SER A 187 26.45 9.79 -18.01
CA SER A 187 25.63 11.01 -18.11
C SER A 187 24.15 10.66 -17.94
N LEU A 188 23.42 11.48 -17.16
CA LEU A 188 21.96 11.38 -17.04
C LEU A 188 21.21 11.68 -18.34
N TRP A 189 21.89 12.30 -19.31
CA TRP A 189 21.35 12.64 -20.63
C TRP A 189 22.29 12.14 -21.73
N PRO A 190 21.78 11.52 -22.80
CA PRO A 190 22.63 11.02 -23.89
C PRO A 190 23.22 12.20 -24.67
N LYS A 191 24.52 12.14 -24.98
CA LYS A 191 25.15 13.16 -25.84
C LYS A 191 24.79 12.90 -27.30
N HIS A 192 24.76 11.63 -27.69
CA HIS A 192 24.32 11.18 -29.00
C HIS A 192 23.17 10.18 -28.88
N TRP A 193 22.11 10.43 -29.63
CA TRP A 193 20.97 9.51 -29.75
C TRP A 193 21.23 8.52 -30.87
N THR A 194 21.14 7.22 -30.58
CA THR A 194 21.33 6.15 -31.57
C THR A 194 20.31 5.04 -31.37
N LEU A 195 19.95 4.36 -32.46
CA LEU A 195 19.15 3.12 -32.43
C LEU A 195 20.01 1.87 -32.60
N GLN A 196 21.33 2.01 -32.44
CA GLN A 196 22.28 0.95 -32.73
C GLN A 196 22.08 -0.25 -31.80
N ALA A 197 21.86 -0.01 -30.50
CA ALA A 197 21.59 -1.07 -29.54
C ALA A 197 20.36 -1.93 -29.90
N TYR A 198 19.31 -1.32 -30.47
CA TYR A 198 18.14 -2.06 -30.95
C TYR A 198 18.46 -2.89 -32.20
N LYS A 199 19.18 -2.31 -33.16
CA LYS A 199 19.61 -3.04 -34.37
C LYS A 199 20.52 -4.22 -34.01
N ASP A 200 21.45 -4.01 -33.09
CA ASP A 200 22.39 -5.03 -32.63
C ASP A 200 21.68 -6.11 -31.82
N MET A 201 20.68 -5.74 -31.02
CA MET A 201 19.82 -6.71 -30.33
C MET A 201 19.07 -7.60 -31.32
N PHE A 202 18.39 -7.01 -32.31
CA PHE A 202 17.68 -7.79 -33.34
C PHE A 202 18.65 -8.62 -34.19
N SER A 203 19.80 -8.06 -34.55
CA SER A 203 20.84 -8.80 -35.28
C SER A 203 21.37 -9.96 -34.44
N TYR A 204 21.69 -9.77 -33.17
CA TYR A 204 22.17 -10.84 -32.29
C TYR A 204 21.15 -11.98 -32.18
N VAL A 205 19.87 -11.64 -31.99
CA VAL A 205 18.78 -12.63 -31.88
C VAL A 205 18.54 -13.35 -33.20
N ASN A 206 18.59 -12.65 -34.33
CA ASN A 206 18.28 -13.22 -35.65
C ASN A 206 19.48 -13.88 -36.35
N SER A 207 20.69 -13.37 -36.14
CA SER A 207 21.97 -13.75 -36.77
C SER A 207 22.73 -14.84 -36.01
N SER A 208 22.17 -15.38 -34.93
CA SER A 208 22.70 -16.55 -34.23
C SER A 208 22.73 -17.75 -35.20
N GLY A 209 23.81 -17.91 -35.97
CA GLY A 209 23.99 -18.87 -37.08
C GLY A 209 23.93 -20.36 -36.74
N ALA A 210 23.23 -20.76 -35.67
CA ALA A 210 22.73 -22.11 -35.53
C ALA A 210 21.53 -22.29 -36.47
N LYS A 211 21.37 -23.47 -37.07
CA LYS A 211 20.30 -23.82 -38.02
C LYS A 211 18.85 -23.60 -37.50
N ASP A 212 18.69 -23.16 -36.25
CA ASP A 212 17.42 -22.94 -35.53
C ASP A 212 17.40 -21.57 -34.80
N SER A 213 17.77 -20.46 -35.44
CA SER A 213 17.57 -19.13 -34.84
C SER A 213 16.07 -18.83 -34.70
N ILE A 214 15.61 -18.64 -33.47
CA ILE A 214 14.24 -18.24 -33.18
C ILE A 214 14.15 -16.73 -33.37
N PRO A 215 13.30 -16.22 -34.27
CA PRO A 215 13.19 -14.78 -34.48
C PRO A 215 12.61 -14.11 -33.23
N PHE A 216 12.96 -12.87 -32.96
CA PHE A 216 12.53 -12.15 -31.75
C PHE A 216 11.01 -12.17 -31.55
N GLU A 217 10.25 -12.06 -32.64
CA GLU A 217 8.79 -12.10 -32.68
C GLU A 217 8.25 -13.41 -32.10
N ARG A 218 8.97 -14.52 -32.28
CA ARG A 218 8.57 -15.81 -31.76
C ARG A 218 8.77 -15.92 -30.26
N PHE A 219 9.82 -15.31 -29.69
CA PHE A 219 9.97 -15.20 -28.24
C PHE A 219 8.79 -14.43 -27.62
N PHE A 220 8.40 -13.31 -28.26
CA PHE A 220 7.26 -12.51 -27.83
C PHE A 220 5.95 -13.30 -27.91
N PHE A 221 5.70 -13.96 -29.05
CA PHE A 221 4.52 -14.79 -29.24
C PHE A 221 4.46 -15.93 -28.23
N ASN A 222 5.56 -16.66 -28.02
CA ASN A 222 5.64 -17.75 -27.06
C ASN A 222 5.34 -17.25 -25.65
N SER A 223 5.97 -16.17 -25.20
CA SER A 223 5.70 -15.56 -23.88
C SER A 223 4.24 -15.20 -23.70
N LEU A 224 3.65 -14.49 -24.68
CA LEU A 224 2.26 -14.05 -24.62
C LEU A 224 1.30 -15.24 -24.63
N PHE A 225 1.55 -16.20 -25.52
CA PHE A 225 0.75 -17.42 -25.67
C PHE A 225 0.79 -18.27 -24.41
N ILE A 226 2.00 -18.55 -23.89
CA ILE A 226 2.18 -19.34 -22.67
C ILE A 226 1.52 -18.62 -21.49
N ALA A 227 1.74 -17.32 -21.31
CA ALA A 227 1.15 -16.55 -20.20
C ALA A 227 -0.38 -16.50 -20.26
N LEU A 228 -0.97 -16.36 -21.46
CA LEU A 228 -2.43 -16.39 -21.64
C LEU A 228 -3.00 -17.77 -21.35
N ILE A 229 -2.47 -18.81 -21.98
CA ILE A 229 -3.02 -20.17 -21.86
C ILE A 229 -2.83 -20.71 -20.45
N SER A 230 -1.65 -20.54 -19.84
CA SER A 230 -1.39 -20.95 -18.46
C SER A 230 -2.39 -20.29 -17.50
N THR A 231 -2.59 -18.99 -17.64
CA THR A 231 -3.52 -18.21 -16.81
C THR A 231 -4.96 -18.66 -17.00
N LEU A 232 -5.42 -18.85 -18.24
CA LEU A 232 -6.81 -19.26 -18.51
C LEU A 232 -7.10 -20.65 -17.96
N VAL A 233 -6.18 -21.61 -18.14
CA VAL A 233 -6.33 -22.97 -17.62
C VAL A 233 -6.30 -22.96 -16.09
N GLN A 234 -5.30 -22.29 -15.50
CA GLN A 234 -5.18 -22.13 -14.05
C GLN A 234 -6.42 -21.48 -13.42
N LEU A 235 -6.93 -20.40 -14.01
CA LEU A 235 -8.13 -19.72 -13.53
C LEU A 235 -9.36 -20.59 -13.62
N THR A 236 -9.52 -21.33 -14.72
CA THR A 236 -10.66 -22.24 -14.88
C THR A 236 -10.69 -23.26 -13.76
N VAL A 237 -9.54 -23.90 -13.48
CA VAL A 237 -9.38 -24.83 -12.36
C VAL A 237 -9.64 -24.11 -11.03
N SER A 238 -9.12 -22.90 -10.86
CA SER A 238 -9.23 -22.14 -9.62
C SER A 238 -10.65 -21.67 -9.30
N VAL A 239 -11.40 -21.24 -10.30
CA VAL A 239 -12.80 -20.83 -10.18
C VAL A 239 -13.67 -22.03 -9.81
N ILE A 240 -13.49 -23.16 -10.49
CA ILE A 240 -14.22 -24.40 -10.20
C ILE A 240 -13.86 -24.89 -8.78
N GLY A 241 -12.57 -24.95 -8.45
CA GLY A 241 -12.09 -25.35 -7.12
C GLY A 241 -12.60 -24.42 -6.02
N GLY A 242 -12.58 -23.11 -6.25
CA GLY A 242 -13.08 -22.12 -5.31
C GLY A 242 -14.59 -22.25 -5.07
N PHE A 243 -15.37 -22.47 -6.13
CA PHE A 243 -16.81 -22.70 -6.04
C PHE A 243 -17.15 -24.04 -5.37
N ALA A 244 -16.34 -25.08 -5.61
CA ALA A 244 -16.46 -26.36 -4.93
C ALA A 244 -16.24 -26.18 -3.42
N ILE A 245 -15.16 -25.50 -3.00
CA ILE A 245 -14.86 -25.21 -1.59
C ILE A 245 -15.97 -24.39 -0.93
N TYR A 246 -16.57 -23.43 -1.64
CA TYR A 246 -17.71 -22.64 -1.15
C TYR A 246 -18.94 -23.50 -0.84
N ASN A 247 -19.20 -24.53 -1.65
CA ASN A 247 -20.35 -25.43 -1.49
C ASN A 247 -20.09 -26.61 -0.57
N TRP A 248 -18.83 -27.02 -0.47
CA TRP A 248 -18.40 -28.10 0.41
C TRP A 248 -18.63 -27.65 1.85
N ARG A 249 -19.53 -28.29 2.58
CA ARG A 249 -19.81 -28.01 4.00
C ARG A 249 -19.65 -29.27 4.82
N THR A 250 -18.40 -29.70 4.99
CA THR A 250 -18.07 -30.85 5.82
C THR A 250 -17.30 -30.41 7.06
N LYS A 251 -17.31 -31.27 8.09
CA LYS A 251 -16.49 -31.08 9.29
C LYS A 251 -14.98 -30.97 9.01
N PHE A 252 -14.53 -31.46 7.85
CA PHE A 252 -13.12 -31.47 7.45
C PHE A 252 -12.70 -30.25 6.63
N ASN A 253 -13.59 -29.29 6.38
CA ASN A 253 -13.26 -28.09 5.61
C ASN A 253 -12.05 -27.34 6.18
N SER A 254 -12.02 -27.15 7.50
CA SER A 254 -10.93 -26.45 8.17
C SER A 254 -9.61 -27.20 7.99
N LEU A 255 -9.63 -28.54 8.09
CA LEU A 255 -8.45 -29.37 7.87
C LEU A 255 -7.96 -29.29 6.42
N PHE A 256 -8.87 -29.36 5.44
CA PHE A 256 -8.52 -29.22 4.03
C PHE A 256 -7.89 -27.86 3.72
N MET A 257 -8.46 -26.77 4.25
CA MET A 257 -7.91 -25.43 4.11
C MET A 257 -6.52 -25.30 4.75
N ILE A 258 -6.34 -25.90 5.94
CA ILE A 258 -5.02 -25.94 6.60
C ILE A 258 -4.00 -26.66 5.70
N ILE A 259 -4.33 -27.84 5.17
CA ILE A 259 -3.45 -28.60 4.27
C ILE A 259 -3.11 -27.78 3.03
N MET A 260 -4.09 -27.15 2.38
CA MET A 260 -3.88 -26.27 1.24
C MET A 260 -2.89 -25.15 1.57
N PHE A 261 -3.09 -24.43 2.67
CA PHE A 261 -2.17 -23.36 3.08
C PHE A 261 -0.78 -23.88 3.44
N SER A 262 -0.67 -25.04 4.09
CA SER A 262 0.62 -25.67 4.38
C SER A 262 1.42 -25.95 3.10
N ILE A 263 0.77 -26.37 2.02
CA ILE A 263 1.42 -26.56 0.70
C ILE A 263 1.92 -25.23 0.15
N MET A 264 1.14 -24.14 0.30
CA MET A 264 1.53 -22.80 -0.16
C MET A 264 2.69 -22.19 0.65
N MET A 265 2.93 -22.64 1.88
CA MET A 265 4.07 -22.18 2.69
C MET A 265 5.41 -22.71 2.17
N VAL A 266 5.41 -23.79 1.37
CA VAL A 266 6.62 -24.30 0.74
C VAL A 266 7.00 -23.36 -0.41
N PRO A 267 8.20 -22.76 -0.42
CA PRO A 267 8.63 -21.91 -1.52
C PRO A 267 8.63 -22.69 -2.84
N GLY A 268 8.10 -22.08 -3.90
CA GLY A 268 8.04 -22.71 -5.23
C GLY A 268 9.41 -23.18 -5.73
N GLU A 269 10.47 -22.44 -5.40
CA GLU A 269 11.85 -22.77 -5.77
C GLU A 269 12.38 -24.03 -5.09
N ALA A 270 11.93 -24.34 -3.87
CA ALA A 270 12.29 -25.60 -3.20
C ALA A 270 11.66 -26.82 -3.90
N MET A 271 10.55 -26.61 -4.61
CA MET A 271 9.88 -27.66 -5.40
C MET A 271 10.43 -27.81 -6.82
N LEU A 272 11.38 -26.96 -7.23
CA LEU A 272 11.89 -26.91 -8.60
C LEU A 272 12.44 -28.26 -9.07
N LEU A 273 13.33 -28.87 -8.28
CA LEU A 273 13.94 -30.17 -8.60
C LEU A 273 12.89 -31.29 -8.71
N GLY A 274 11.91 -31.31 -7.80
CA GLY A 274 10.83 -32.30 -7.83
C GLY A 274 9.97 -32.17 -9.08
N ARG A 275 9.58 -30.93 -9.44
CA ARG A 275 8.83 -30.65 -10.67
C ARG A 275 9.63 -31.02 -11.91
N TYR A 276 10.92 -30.73 -11.93
CA TYR A 276 11.81 -31.09 -13.03
C TYR A 276 11.89 -32.61 -13.20
N TRP A 277 12.10 -33.35 -12.11
CA TRP A 277 12.17 -34.81 -12.14
C TRP A 277 10.88 -35.44 -12.70
N ILE A 278 9.71 -34.98 -12.26
CA ILE A 278 8.41 -35.41 -12.81
C ILE A 278 8.31 -35.07 -14.29
N SER A 279 8.74 -33.88 -14.71
CA SER A 279 8.68 -33.45 -16.12
C SER A 279 9.56 -34.30 -17.02
N VAL A 280 10.74 -34.72 -16.53
CA VAL A 280 11.62 -35.66 -17.25
C VAL A 280 10.99 -37.03 -17.35
N GLN A 281 10.44 -37.57 -16.25
CA GLN A 281 9.76 -38.87 -16.25
C GLN A 281 8.56 -38.93 -17.19
N MET A 282 7.80 -37.84 -17.25
CA MET A 282 6.64 -37.70 -18.14
C MET A 282 7.02 -37.36 -19.59
N GLN A 283 8.32 -37.24 -19.91
CA GLN A 283 8.82 -36.82 -21.21
C GLN A 283 8.26 -35.46 -21.69
N TRP A 284 8.00 -34.55 -20.75
CA TRP A 284 7.47 -33.21 -21.04
C TRP A 284 8.56 -32.18 -21.35
N ARG A 285 9.84 -32.54 -21.22
CA ARG A 285 10.96 -31.64 -21.53
C ARG A 285 10.82 -31.08 -22.96
N ASP A 286 11.12 -29.80 -23.14
CA ASP A 286 10.99 -29.09 -24.42
C ASP A 286 9.57 -28.98 -24.99
N THR A 287 8.54 -29.26 -24.18
CA THR A 287 7.13 -29.16 -24.61
C THR A 287 6.36 -28.06 -23.88
N LEU A 288 5.23 -27.64 -24.45
CA LEU A 288 4.27 -26.76 -23.80
C LEU A 288 3.68 -27.35 -22.51
N PHE A 289 3.56 -28.67 -22.42
CA PHE A 289 3.00 -29.33 -21.24
C PHE A 289 3.83 -29.04 -19.99
N ALA A 290 5.16 -29.08 -20.12
CA ALA A 290 6.06 -28.70 -19.04
C ALA A 290 5.87 -27.25 -18.58
N LEU A 291 5.52 -26.33 -19.47
CA LEU A 291 5.36 -24.91 -19.14
C LEU A 291 4.01 -24.58 -18.51
N ILE A 292 2.95 -25.34 -18.84
CA ILE A 292 1.57 -25.01 -18.44
C ILE A 292 1.09 -25.90 -17.28
N VAL A 293 1.20 -27.21 -17.42
CA VAL A 293 0.54 -28.19 -16.54
C VAL A 293 0.96 -28.07 -15.07
N PRO A 294 2.25 -27.86 -14.72
CA PRO A 294 2.67 -27.79 -13.32
C PRO A 294 2.05 -26.64 -12.51
N PHE A 295 1.52 -25.60 -13.18
CA PHE A 295 1.03 -24.38 -12.53
C PHE A 295 -0.50 -24.26 -12.47
N ILE A 296 -1.24 -25.21 -13.07
CA ILE A 296 -2.71 -25.14 -13.11
C ILE A 296 -3.36 -25.21 -11.72
N GLY A 297 -2.71 -25.90 -10.78
CA GLY A 297 -3.16 -26.13 -9.41
C GLY A 297 -2.71 -25.06 -8.43
N ASN A 298 -2.98 -23.78 -8.71
CA ASN A 298 -2.53 -22.69 -7.86
C ASN A 298 -3.44 -22.51 -6.63
N VAL A 299 -2.95 -22.95 -5.47
CA VAL A 299 -3.64 -22.91 -4.17
C VAL A 299 -4.09 -21.49 -3.80
N PHE A 300 -3.24 -20.49 -3.99
CA PHE A 300 -3.55 -19.09 -3.66
C PHE A 300 -4.75 -18.59 -4.48
N THR A 301 -4.78 -18.90 -5.77
CA THR A 301 -5.85 -18.47 -6.68
C THR A 301 -7.16 -19.18 -6.36
N ILE A 302 -7.12 -20.49 -6.07
CA ILE A 302 -8.29 -21.26 -5.59
C ILE A 302 -8.84 -20.64 -4.31
N TYR A 303 -7.96 -20.30 -3.37
CA TYR A 303 -8.36 -19.69 -2.11
C TYR A 303 -9.00 -18.31 -2.34
N LEU A 304 -8.39 -17.46 -3.16
CA LEU A 304 -8.92 -16.14 -3.51
C LEU A 304 -10.31 -16.24 -4.15
N MET A 305 -10.52 -17.21 -5.05
CA MET A 305 -11.84 -17.50 -5.63
C MET A 305 -12.85 -17.98 -4.59
N SER A 306 -12.47 -18.92 -3.71
CA SER A 306 -13.39 -19.41 -2.66
C SER A 306 -13.83 -18.28 -1.73
N ASN A 307 -12.91 -17.40 -1.32
CA ASN A 307 -13.21 -16.22 -0.52
C ASN A 307 -14.19 -15.27 -1.22
N ALA A 308 -14.04 -15.06 -2.53
CA ALA A 308 -14.95 -14.23 -3.28
C ALA A 308 -16.37 -14.82 -3.31
N PHE A 309 -16.50 -16.14 -3.51
CA PHE A 309 -17.80 -16.81 -3.45
C PHE A 309 -18.41 -16.81 -2.04
N TYR A 310 -17.60 -16.94 -0.98
CA TYR A 310 -18.06 -16.80 0.40
C TYR A 310 -18.57 -15.41 0.73
N GLY A 311 -18.09 -14.38 0.04
CA GLY A 311 -18.57 -13.00 0.17
C GLY A 311 -19.97 -12.75 -0.42
N LEU A 312 -20.51 -13.69 -1.21
CA LEU A 312 -21.86 -13.58 -1.76
C LEU A 312 -22.92 -13.77 -0.66
N ASN A 313 -24.01 -13.01 -0.73
CA ASN A 313 -25.14 -13.21 0.17
C ASN A 313 -25.69 -14.64 0.00
N ARG A 314 -25.77 -15.40 1.11
CA ARG A 314 -26.26 -16.78 1.13
C ARG A 314 -27.70 -16.90 0.65
N ASP A 315 -28.48 -15.83 0.76
CA ASP A 315 -29.87 -15.81 0.31
C ASP A 315 -30.00 -15.83 -1.22
N LEU A 316 -28.99 -15.36 -1.98
CA LEU A 316 -28.98 -15.47 -3.44
C LEU A 316 -29.08 -16.92 -3.91
N LYS A 317 -28.36 -17.82 -3.24
CA LYS A 317 -28.41 -19.26 -3.56
C LYS A 317 -29.76 -19.87 -3.22
N ARG A 318 -30.41 -19.40 -2.15
CA ARG A 318 -31.74 -19.88 -1.73
C ARG A 318 -32.82 -19.38 -2.70
N ALA A 319 -32.79 -18.09 -3.05
CA ALA A 319 -33.69 -17.49 -4.03
C ALA A 319 -33.59 -18.19 -5.39
N ALA A 320 -32.37 -18.40 -5.90
CA ALA A 320 -32.15 -19.11 -7.16
C ALA A 320 -32.72 -20.55 -7.14
N LYS A 321 -32.69 -21.21 -5.97
CA LYS A 321 -33.29 -22.55 -5.81
C LYS A 321 -34.82 -22.50 -5.83
N VAL A 322 -35.43 -21.45 -5.28
CA VAL A 322 -36.88 -21.22 -5.35
C VAL A 322 -37.29 -20.92 -6.80
N ASP A 323 -36.48 -20.20 -7.56
CA ASP A 323 -36.65 -19.91 -8.99
C ASP A 323 -36.37 -21.14 -9.90
N GLY A 324 -36.08 -22.31 -9.32
CA GLY A 324 -35.87 -23.55 -10.06
C GLY A 324 -34.52 -23.68 -10.78
N LEU A 325 -33.55 -22.79 -10.51
CA LEU A 325 -32.21 -22.92 -11.11
C LEU A 325 -31.46 -24.12 -10.55
N SER A 326 -30.83 -24.89 -11.45
CA SER A 326 -29.87 -25.93 -11.06
C SER A 326 -28.59 -25.32 -10.47
N SER A 327 -27.82 -26.10 -9.70
CA SER A 327 -26.55 -25.62 -9.11
C SER A 327 -25.55 -25.11 -10.15
N PHE A 328 -25.51 -25.74 -11.34
CA PHE A 328 -24.67 -25.31 -12.45
C PHE A 328 -25.18 -24.01 -13.08
N GLN A 329 -26.50 -23.86 -13.23
CA GLN A 329 -27.10 -22.60 -13.71
C GLN A 329 -26.87 -21.46 -12.72
N TYR A 330 -26.99 -21.70 -11.42
CA TYR A 330 -26.62 -20.74 -10.37
C TYR A 330 -25.15 -20.34 -10.48
N PHE A 331 -24.25 -21.31 -10.68
CA PHE A 331 -22.83 -21.05 -10.87
C PHE A 331 -22.58 -20.11 -12.07
N MET A 332 -23.04 -20.48 -13.27
CA MET A 332 -22.74 -19.73 -14.49
C MET A 332 -23.48 -18.39 -14.58
N LYS A 333 -24.76 -18.33 -14.18
CA LYS A 333 -25.60 -17.14 -14.39
C LYS A 333 -25.53 -16.13 -13.26
N ILE A 334 -25.26 -16.56 -12.02
CA ILE A 334 -25.34 -15.69 -10.84
C ILE A 334 -24.00 -15.59 -10.12
N ALA A 335 -23.42 -16.71 -9.71
CA ALA A 335 -22.22 -16.70 -8.88
C ALA A 335 -20.99 -16.18 -9.65
N LEU A 336 -20.78 -16.66 -10.88
CA LEU A 336 -19.61 -16.32 -11.69
C LEU A 336 -19.58 -14.83 -12.08
N PRO A 337 -20.66 -14.21 -12.60
CA PRO A 337 -20.66 -12.78 -12.91
C PRO A 337 -20.51 -11.90 -11.66
N ALA A 338 -21.05 -12.35 -10.52
CA ALA A 338 -20.97 -11.62 -9.26
C ALA A 338 -19.54 -11.48 -8.72
N VAL A 339 -18.64 -12.43 -9.03
CA VAL A 339 -17.22 -12.39 -8.64
C VAL A 339 -16.27 -11.97 -9.77
N SER A 340 -16.80 -11.41 -10.85
CA SER A 340 -16.03 -10.99 -12.04
C SER A 340 -14.84 -10.07 -11.74
N ALA A 341 -14.98 -9.17 -10.76
CA ALA A 341 -13.89 -8.31 -10.32
C ALA A 341 -12.72 -9.11 -9.72
N THR A 342 -13.01 -10.15 -8.94
CA THR A 342 -12.00 -11.05 -8.38
C THR A 342 -11.38 -11.91 -9.48
N ILE A 343 -12.18 -12.45 -10.41
CA ILE A 343 -11.67 -13.22 -11.56
C ILE A 343 -10.66 -12.38 -12.34
N LEU A 344 -10.99 -11.13 -12.62
CA LEU A 344 -10.10 -10.23 -13.33
C LEU A 344 -8.82 -9.94 -12.55
N THR A 345 -8.93 -9.73 -11.23
CA THR A 345 -7.77 -9.50 -10.36
C THR A 345 -6.84 -10.72 -10.38
N SER A 346 -7.40 -11.92 -10.28
CA SER A 346 -6.65 -13.17 -10.37
C SER A 346 -6.03 -13.39 -11.75
N PHE A 347 -6.74 -13.03 -12.82
CA PHE A 347 -6.18 -13.05 -14.18
C PHE A 347 -4.94 -12.21 -14.29
N ILE A 348 -4.99 -10.96 -13.82
CA ILE A 348 -3.85 -10.06 -13.88
C ILE A 348 -2.68 -10.62 -13.06
N ILE A 349 -2.92 -11.04 -11.82
CA ILE A 349 -1.86 -11.58 -10.96
C ILE A 349 -1.20 -12.82 -11.60
N SER A 350 -1.99 -13.79 -12.06
CA SER A 350 -1.47 -15.03 -12.66
C SER A 350 -0.80 -14.79 -14.02
N PHE A 351 -1.31 -13.85 -14.83
CA PHE A 351 -0.67 -13.46 -16.08
C PHE A 351 0.70 -12.85 -15.84
N ILE A 352 0.80 -11.94 -14.86
CA ILE A 352 2.07 -11.33 -14.46
C ILE A 352 3.07 -12.37 -13.95
N GLU A 353 2.62 -13.33 -13.14
CA GLU A 353 3.43 -14.43 -12.64
C GLU A 353 3.97 -15.30 -13.78
N SER A 354 3.11 -15.67 -14.74
CA SER A 354 3.53 -16.48 -15.89
C SER A 354 4.41 -15.71 -16.87
N TRP A 355 4.16 -14.41 -17.08
CA TRP A 355 4.98 -13.55 -17.95
C TRP A 355 6.38 -13.35 -17.39
N ASN A 356 6.51 -13.17 -16.07
CA ASN A 356 7.79 -12.94 -15.40
C ASN A 356 8.55 -14.23 -15.05
N SER A 357 8.04 -15.40 -15.44
CA SER A 357 8.67 -16.68 -15.13
C SER A 357 9.98 -16.86 -15.89
N VAL A 358 11.09 -16.96 -15.16
CA VAL A 358 12.43 -17.21 -15.70
C VAL A 358 12.92 -18.60 -15.32
N LEU A 359 12.99 -18.88 -14.01
CA LEU A 359 13.68 -20.04 -13.45
C LEU A 359 13.15 -21.37 -13.96
N TRP A 360 11.83 -21.52 -14.07
CA TRP A 360 11.24 -22.75 -14.59
C TRP A 360 11.48 -22.95 -16.10
N PRO A 361 11.15 -21.99 -16.99
CA PRO A 361 11.41 -22.12 -18.41
C PRO A 361 12.87 -22.46 -18.76
N ILE A 362 13.85 -21.79 -18.14
CA ILE A 362 15.28 -22.06 -18.40
C ILE A 362 15.72 -23.46 -17.96
N THR A 363 14.97 -24.09 -17.04
CA THR A 363 15.31 -25.41 -16.51
C THR A 363 14.73 -26.54 -17.39
N VAL A 364 13.55 -26.32 -17.98
CA VAL A 364 12.80 -27.37 -18.69
C VAL A 364 12.82 -27.25 -20.21
N ILE A 365 13.16 -26.07 -20.73
CA ILE A 365 13.32 -25.80 -22.16
C ILE A 365 14.81 -25.66 -22.48
N ASP A 366 15.23 -26.35 -23.52
CA ASP A 366 16.57 -26.32 -24.07
C ASP A 366 16.83 -24.99 -24.78
N ASN A 367 17.94 -24.35 -24.40
CA ASN A 367 18.39 -23.08 -24.94
C ASN A 367 18.78 -23.14 -26.43
N GLN A 368 19.09 -24.32 -26.98
CA GLN A 368 19.59 -24.47 -28.34
C GLN A 368 18.54 -25.02 -29.31
N THR A 369 17.70 -25.95 -28.86
CA THR A 369 16.74 -26.66 -29.72
C THR A 369 15.28 -26.41 -29.36
N GLY A 370 14.98 -25.93 -28.14
CA GLY A 370 13.62 -25.74 -27.68
C GLY A 370 12.90 -24.63 -28.45
N GLN A 371 11.73 -24.90 -29.01
CA GLN A 371 10.95 -23.92 -29.79
C GLN A 371 10.11 -22.96 -28.93
N TRP A 372 9.91 -23.30 -27.65
CA TRP A 372 9.03 -22.58 -26.71
C TRP A 372 9.78 -21.65 -25.76
N ARG A 373 10.81 -20.98 -26.28
CA ARG A 373 11.59 -20.01 -25.50
C ARG A 373 10.80 -18.72 -25.31
N THR A 374 10.91 -18.15 -24.12
CA THR A 374 10.17 -16.96 -23.69
C THR A 374 11.09 -15.72 -23.65
N ILE A 375 10.53 -14.52 -23.69
CA ILE A 375 11.28 -13.26 -23.52
C ILE A 375 12.12 -13.22 -22.24
N PRO A 376 11.62 -13.64 -21.06
CA PRO A 376 12.45 -13.66 -19.85
C PRO A 376 13.66 -14.61 -19.96
N MET A 377 13.51 -15.73 -20.68
CA MET A 377 14.62 -16.64 -21.00
C MET A 377 15.64 -16.00 -21.95
N LEU A 378 15.17 -15.27 -22.97
CA LEU A 378 16.04 -14.47 -23.84
C LEU A 378 16.80 -13.42 -23.03
N LEU A 379 16.12 -12.68 -22.15
CA LEU A 379 16.75 -11.66 -21.32
C LEU A 379 17.79 -12.27 -20.37
N TYR A 380 17.49 -13.43 -19.77
CA TYR A 380 18.44 -14.18 -18.97
C TYR A 380 19.68 -14.58 -19.78
N SER A 381 19.48 -15.09 -21.00
CA SER A 381 20.59 -15.40 -21.91
C SER A 381 21.44 -14.17 -22.20
N LEU A 382 20.81 -13.04 -22.55
CA LEU A 382 21.48 -11.76 -22.84
C LEU A 382 22.24 -11.21 -21.63
N MET A 383 21.70 -11.33 -20.42
CA MET A 383 22.35 -10.88 -19.19
C MET A 383 23.64 -11.65 -18.91
N ASN A 384 23.67 -12.95 -19.25
CA ASN A 384 24.84 -13.81 -19.11
C ASN A 384 25.84 -13.69 -20.26
N VAL A 385 25.54 -12.90 -21.31
CA VAL A 385 26.54 -12.55 -22.32
C VAL A 385 27.53 -11.57 -21.68
N SER A 386 28.73 -12.07 -21.42
CA SER A 386 29.92 -11.29 -21.08
C SER A 386 30.88 -11.37 -22.27
N GLY A 387 31.23 -10.23 -22.86
CA GLY A 387 32.06 -10.21 -24.07
C GLY A 387 31.34 -10.84 -25.26
N MET A 388 30.66 -10.05 -26.10
CA MET A 388 30.44 -10.52 -27.47
C MET A 388 31.84 -10.55 -28.09
N THR A 389 32.33 -11.70 -28.51
CA THR A 389 33.63 -11.86 -29.18
C THR A 389 33.42 -12.51 -30.53
N SER A 390 32.51 -11.95 -31.32
CA SER A 390 32.56 -12.12 -32.77
C SER A 390 33.36 -10.96 -33.37
N GLU A 391 33.97 -11.17 -34.54
CA GLU A 391 34.66 -10.12 -35.30
C GLU A 391 33.76 -8.89 -35.58
N GLU A 392 32.43 -9.04 -35.45
CA GLU A 392 31.42 -7.98 -35.61
C GLU A 392 31.12 -7.16 -34.34
N PHE A 393 31.40 -7.67 -33.13
CA PHE A 393 31.00 -7.01 -31.88
C PHE A 393 32.17 -6.98 -30.88
N PRO A 394 33.12 -6.04 -30.95
CA PRO A 394 34.32 -6.04 -30.10
C PRO A 394 34.06 -5.36 -28.74
N ILE A 395 33.26 -5.95 -27.85
CA ILE A 395 32.76 -5.23 -26.64
C ILE A 395 32.77 -6.13 -25.40
N ALA A 396 33.26 -5.60 -24.27
CA ALA A 396 33.41 -6.29 -22.98
C ALA A 396 32.08 -6.55 -22.25
N ASP A 397 31.11 -5.63 -22.30
CA ASP A 397 29.72 -5.84 -21.84
C ASP A 397 28.71 -4.90 -22.54
N PRO A 398 27.83 -5.37 -23.44
CA PRO A 398 26.88 -4.53 -24.17
C PRO A 398 25.64 -4.19 -23.33
N ILE A 399 25.80 -3.37 -22.29
CA ILE A 399 24.71 -3.03 -21.37
C ILE A 399 23.57 -2.24 -22.02
N ASN A 400 23.86 -1.38 -23.01
CA ASN A 400 22.84 -0.69 -23.82
C ASN A 400 21.94 -1.67 -24.60
N VAL A 401 22.49 -2.78 -25.11
CA VAL A 401 21.72 -3.87 -25.76
C VAL A 401 20.83 -4.59 -24.73
N LYS A 402 21.38 -4.88 -23.53
CA LYS A 402 20.63 -5.47 -22.42
C LYS A 402 19.45 -4.56 -22.00
N MET A 403 19.65 -3.24 -21.96
CA MET A 403 18.60 -2.26 -21.67
C MET A 403 17.55 -2.17 -22.79
N ALA A 404 17.97 -2.20 -24.06
CA ALA A 404 17.06 -2.21 -25.21
C ALA A 404 16.12 -3.44 -25.19
N ALA A 405 16.67 -4.64 -24.92
CA ALA A 405 15.87 -5.86 -24.76
C ALA A 405 14.89 -5.77 -23.57
N SER A 406 15.33 -5.21 -22.44
CA SER A 406 14.51 -5.03 -21.23
C SER A 406 13.30 -4.11 -21.47
N ILE A 407 13.45 -3.05 -22.27
CA ILE A 407 12.35 -2.16 -22.65
C ILE A 407 11.26 -2.93 -23.40
N LEU A 408 11.66 -3.72 -24.41
CA LEU A 408 10.71 -4.51 -25.19
C LEU A 408 10.01 -5.57 -24.34
N ALA A 409 10.73 -6.15 -23.36
CA ALA A 409 10.16 -7.12 -22.42
C ALA A 409 9.08 -6.54 -21.49
N ILE A 410 9.18 -5.25 -21.15
CA ILE A 410 8.25 -4.55 -20.26
C ILE A 410 7.01 -4.00 -21.01
N LEU A 411 7.09 -3.75 -22.32
CA LEU A 411 5.97 -3.18 -23.09
C LEU A 411 4.63 -3.90 -22.90
N PRO A 412 4.54 -5.25 -22.93
CA PRO A 412 3.27 -5.95 -22.79
C PRO A 412 2.64 -5.75 -21.42
N MET A 413 3.47 -5.63 -20.40
CA MET A 413 3.04 -5.37 -19.03
C MET A 413 2.46 -3.96 -18.88
N ILE A 414 3.05 -2.97 -19.56
CA ILE A 414 2.49 -1.62 -19.63
C ILE A 414 1.14 -1.64 -20.35
N VAL A 415 1.02 -2.35 -21.47
CA VAL A 415 -0.26 -2.48 -22.20
C VAL A 415 -1.33 -3.13 -21.33
N VAL A 416 -1.02 -4.24 -20.66
CA VAL A 416 -1.92 -4.91 -19.71
C VAL A 416 -2.34 -3.94 -18.61
N PHE A 417 -1.40 -3.19 -18.02
CA PHE A 417 -1.75 -2.19 -17.01
C PHE A 417 -2.69 -1.12 -17.56
N ILE A 418 -2.39 -0.49 -18.70
CA ILE A 418 -3.23 0.56 -19.30
C ILE A 418 -4.63 0.04 -19.58
N VAL A 419 -4.75 -1.17 -20.15
CA VAL A 419 -6.03 -1.81 -20.42
C VAL A 419 -6.77 -2.04 -19.10
N PHE A 420 -6.17 -2.70 -18.11
CA PHE A 420 -6.89 -3.11 -16.90
C PHE A 420 -7.01 -2.06 -15.80
N ASN A 421 -6.28 -0.93 -15.87
CA ASN A 421 -6.21 0.09 -14.81
C ASN A 421 -7.59 0.55 -14.32
N LYS A 422 -8.53 0.83 -15.25
CA LYS A 422 -9.89 1.28 -14.90
C LYS A 422 -10.63 0.27 -14.03
N TRP A 423 -10.47 -1.02 -14.30
CA TRP A 423 -11.11 -2.08 -13.52
C TRP A 423 -10.46 -2.28 -12.15
N ILE A 424 -9.13 -2.20 -12.10
CA ILE A 424 -8.36 -2.25 -10.83
C ILE A 424 -8.81 -1.11 -9.89
N ILE A 425 -8.88 0.13 -10.40
CA ILE A 425 -9.29 1.31 -9.61
C ILE A 425 -10.73 1.17 -9.12
N ASN A 426 -11.66 0.73 -9.99
CA ASN A 426 -13.07 0.58 -9.65
C ASN A 426 -13.32 -0.53 -8.61
N GLY A 427 -12.51 -1.59 -8.61
CA GLY A 427 -12.58 -2.64 -7.58
C GLY A 427 -12.17 -2.14 -6.19
N LEU A 428 -11.13 -1.32 -6.12
CA LEU A 428 -10.62 -0.75 -4.86
C LEU A 428 -11.56 0.30 -4.26
N THR A 429 -12.16 1.15 -5.10
CA THR A 429 -13.06 2.22 -4.65
C THR A 429 -14.40 1.70 -4.13
N LYS A 430 -14.97 0.64 -4.72
CA LYS A 430 -16.23 0.04 -4.24
C LYS A 430 -16.13 -0.51 -2.81
N ARG A 431 -14.96 -0.98 -2.38
CA ARG A 431 -14.76 -1.49 -1.01
C ARG A 431 -14.63 -0.38 0.04
N SER A 432 -14.15 0.80 -0.35
CA SER A 432 -14.01 1.95 0.56
C SER A 432 -15.36 2.58 0.91
N VAL A 433 -16.31 2.58 -0.04
CA VAL A 433 -17.63 3.20 0.16
C VAL A 433 -18.60 2.31 0.98
N GLY A 434 -18.40 0.99 0.98
CA GLY A 434 -19.24 0.04 1.74
C GLY A 434 -18.91 -0.09 3.23
N GLY A 435 -17.79 0.44 3.70
CA GLY A 435 -17.33 0.30 5.09
C GLY A 435 -17.75 1.41 6.06
N THR A 436 -18.54 2.39 5.61
CA THR A 436 -18.97 3.55 6.44
C THR A 436 -20.48 3.64 6.65
N LYS A 437 -21.27 2.67 6.19
CA LYS A 437 -22.69 2.56 6.55
C LYS A 437 -23.06 1.09 6.77
N GLY A 438 -23.22 0.73 8.03
CA GLY A 438 -23.62 -0.58 8.54
C GLY A 438 -23.57 -0.54 10.04
#